data_AF-A0A0L0N2P8-F1
#
_entry.id   AF-A0A0L0N2P8-F1
#
_cell.length_a   1.000
_cell.length_b   1.000
_cell.length_c   1.000
_cell.angle_alpha   90.00
_cell.angle_beta   90.00
_cell.angle_gamma   90.00
#
_symmetry.space_group_name_H-M   'P 1'
#
loop_
_entity.id
_entity.type
_entity.pdbx_description
1 polymer ?
#
loop_
_entity_poly.entity_id
_entity_poly.type
_entity_poly.pdbx_seq_one_letter_code
_entity_poly.pdbx_strand_id
1 'polypeptide(L)'
;MALSPRDAIHMDDLDRYDTFMAKLTDTQFLDMHPRNGAVQINVYEYPSNDLAHSETFTPSASSTKYFEQEARRAEALAPPTDSEQRSTHGL
;
A
#
# COMPACT_ATOMS: atom_id res chain seq x y z
N MET A 1 10.35 12.83 7.02
CA MET A 1 9.69 12.85 5.70
C MET A 1 8.95 11.53 5.53
N ALA A 2 7.74 11.53 4.99
CA ALA A 2 7.01 10.29 4.73
C ALA A 2 7.58 9.60 3.48
N LEU A 3 7.74 8.28 3.55
CA LEU A 3 8.16 7.48 2.39
C LEU A 3 7.02 7.41 1.37
N SER A 4 7.39 7.54 0.10
CA SER A 4 6.53 7.34 -1.06
C SER A 4 6.61 5.87 -1.55
N PRO A 5 5.64 5.41 -2.36
CA PRO A 5 5.68 4.06 -2.94
C PRO A 5 6.99 3.78 -3.72
N ARG A 6 7.51 4.79 -4.43
CA ARG A 6 8.77 4.70 -5.18
C ARG A 6 9.97 4.41 -4.27
N ASP A 7 9.97 4.90 -3.02
CA ASP A 7 11.05 4.66 -2.06
C ASP A 7 11.15 3.20 -1.62
N ALA A 8 10.11 2.39 -1.82
CA ALA A 8 10.12 0.97 -1.52
C ALA A 8 10.70 0.10 -2.65
N ILE A 9 11.00 0.69 -3.81
CA ILE A 9 11.50 0.00 -5.01
C ILE A 9 13.02 0.16 -5.11
N HIS A 10 13.73 -0.92 -5.44
CA HIS A 10 15.18 -0.90 -5.63
C HIS A 10 15.58 0.02 -6.81
N MET A 11 16.75 0.65 -6.73
CA MET A 11 17.19 1.65 -7.71
C MET A 11 17.23 1.12 -9.15
N ASP A 12 17.65 -0.14 -9.32
CA ASP A 12 17.74 -0.81 -10.63
C ASP A 12 16.38 -1.05 -11.29
N ASP A 13 15.30 -1.02 -10.51
CA ASP A 13 13.92 -1.25 -10.97
C ASP A 13 13.13 0.06 -11.15
N LEU A 14 13.71 1.23 -10.88
CA LEU A 14 12.99 2.50 -10.90
C LEU A 14 12.49 2.89 -12.29
N ASP A 15 13.30 2.73 -13.34
CA ASP A 15 12.87 3.04 -14.72
C ASP A 15 11.70 2.15 -15.15
N ARG A 16 11.73 0.88 -14.72
CA ARG A 16 10.66 -0.10 -14.97
C ARG A 16 9.39 0.27 -14.19
N TYR A 17 9.54 0.64 -12.92
CA TYR A 17 8.44 1.12 -12.08
C TYR A 17 7.80 2.40 -12.64
N ASP A 18 8.59 3.39 -13.04
CA ASP A 18 8.09 4.64 -13.61
C ASP A 18 7.35 4.38 -14.93
N THR A 19 7.88 3.47 -15.77
CA THR A 19 7.23 3.03 -17.01
C THR A 19 5.91 2.28 -16.74
N PHE A 20 5.86 1.47 -15.69
CA PHE A 20 4.64 0.78 -15.26
C PHE A 20 3.59 1.80 -14.79
N MET A 21 3.96 2.75 -13.95
CA MET A 21 3.06 3.80 -13.44
C MET A 21 2.54 4.72 -14.56
N ALA A 22 3.36 5.01 -15.57
CA ALA A 22 2.95 5.84 -16.71
C ALA A 22 1.88 5.21 -17.60
N LYS A 23 1.61 3.90 -17.47
CA LYS A 23 0.59 3.19 -18.26
C LYS A 23 -0.79 3.18 -17.59
N LEU A 24 -0.90 3.63 -16.34
CA LEU A 24 -2.15 3.61 -15.61
C LEU A 24 -3.15 4.61 -16.19
N THR A 25 -4.42 4.20 -16.24
CA THR A 25 -5.53 5.04 -16.70
C THR A 25 -6.37 5.54 -15.52
N ASP A 26 -7.18 6.57 -15.74
CA ASP A 26 -8.06 7.14 -14.71
C ASP A 26 -9.16 6.18 -14.22
N THR A 27 -9.37 5.07 -14.94
CA THR A 27 -10.32 4.02 -14.57
C THR A 27 -9.71 2.97 -13.64
N GLN A 28 -8.41 3.08 -13.35
CA GLN A 28 -7.68 2.06 -12.60
C GLN A 28 -7.30 2.54 -11.21
N PHE A 29 -7.27 1.60 -10.27
CA PHE A 29 -6.68 1.81 -8.95
C PHE A 29 -5.69 0.69 -8.66
N LEU A 30 -4.76 0.94 -7.73
CA LEU A 30 -3.70 0.00 -7.42
C LEU A 30 -3.64 -0.33 -5.94
N ASP A 31 -3.10 -1.52 -5.67
CA ASP A 31 -2.69 -1.96 -4.35
C ASP A 31 -1.24 -2.43 -4.40
N MET A 32 -0.46 -2.04 -3.40
CA MET A 32 0.95 -2.35 -3.29
C MET A 32 1.23 -3.05 -1.96
N HIS A 33 1.81 -4.24 -2.02
CA HIS A 33 2.04 -5.07 -0.84
C HIS A 33 3.32 -5.91 -0.97
N PRO A 34 3.94 -6.29 0.17
CA PRO A 34 5.06 -7.21 0.15
C PRO A 34 4.57 -8.63 -0.16
N ARG A 35 5.25 -9.35 -1.07
CA ARG A 35 4.98 -10.77 -1.34
C ARG A 35 6.25 -11.52 -1.70
N ASN A 36 6.52 -12.61 -0.99
CA ASN A 36 7.65 -13.53 -1.26
C ASN A 36 9.01 -12.82 -1.43
N GLY A 37 9.29 -11.80 -0.61
CA GLY A 37 10.54 -11.03 -0.69
C GLY A 37 10.60 -10.02 -1.85
N ALA A 38 9.48 -9.78 -2.54
CA ALA A 38 9.33 -8.74 -3.55
C ALA A 38 8.28 -7.70 -3.12
N VAL A 39 8.29 -6.55 -3.79
CA VAL A 39 7.15 -5.63 -3.79
C VAL A 39 6.25 -6.02 -4.95
N GLN A 40 4.99 -6.34 -4.68
CA GLN A 40 4.00 -6.58 -5.73
C GLN A 40 3.04 -5.40 -5.83
N ILE A 41 2.74 -4.99 -7.06
CA ILE A 41 1.73 -3.98 -7.36
C ILE A 41 0.66 -4.63 -8.22
N ASN A 42 -0.57 -4.63 -7.73
CA ASN A 42 -1.75 -5.06 -8.46
C ASN A 42 -2.54 -3.84 -8.93
N VAL A 43 -3.04 -3.90 -10.15
CA VAL A 43 -3.86 -2.85 -10.77
C VAL A 43 -5.22 -3.45 -11.07
N TYR A 44 -6.27 -2.76 -10.65
CA TYR A 44 -7.65 -3.18 -10.76
C TYR A 44 -8.46 -2.15 -11.56
N GLU A 45 -9.44 -2.62 -12.33
CA GLU A 45 -10.38 -1.73 -13.03
C GLU A 45 -11.52 -1.33 -12.12
N TYR A 46 -11.87 -0.04 -12.13
CA TYR A 46 -13.10 0.47 -11.55
C TYR A 46 -14.21 0.49 -12.61
N PRO A 47 -15.46 0.07 -12.31
CA PRO A 47 -15.95 -0.36 -10.99
C PRO A 47 -15.92 -1.88 -10.75
N SER A 48 -15.44 -2.69 -11.70
CA SER A 48 -15.56 -4.15 -11.60
C SER A 48 -14.68 -4.78 -10.51
N ASN A 49 -13.60 -4.09 -10.13
CA ASN A 49 -12.54 -4.57 -9.25
C ASN A 49 -11.80 -5.79 -9.82
N ASP A 50 -11.86 -6.00 -11.14
CA ASP A 50 -11.12 -7.07 -11.80
C ASP A 50 -9.63 -6.71 -11.85
N LEU A 51 -8.76 -7.69 -11.61
CA LEU A 51 -7.32 -7.53 -11.77
C LEU A 51 -6.97 -7.36 -13.25
N ALA A 52 -6.57 -6.15 -13.64
CA ALA A 52 -6.12 -5.84 -15.00
C ALA A 52 -4.64 -6.18 -15.20
N HIS A 53 -3.80 -5.84 -14.22
CA HIS A 53 -2.36 -6.01 -14.34
C HIS A 53 -1.71 -6.26 -12.99
N SER A 54 -0.55 -6.91 -13.00
CA SER A 54 0.20 -7.20 -11.80
C SER A 54 1.68 -7.30 -12.14
N GLU A 55 2.52 -6.61 -11.37
CA GLU A 55 3.96 -6.62 -11.57
C GLU A 55 4.71 -6.70 -10.24
N THR A 56 5.89 -7.33 -10.28
CA THR A 56 6.78 -7.48 -9.12
C THR A 56 8.08 -6.71 -9.33
N PHE A 57 8.53 -6.10 -8.25
CA PHE A 57 9.73 -5.27 -8.18
C PHE A 57 10.64 -5.73 -7.04
N THR A 58 11.92 -5.53 -7.23
CA THR A 58 12.94 -5.74 -6.19
C THR A 58 12.73 -4.73 -5.07
N PRO A 59 12.69 -5.13 -3.80
CA PRO A 59 12.51 -4.20 -2.69
C PRO A 59 13.77 -3.37 -2.47
N SER A 60 13.60 -2.10 -2.09
CA SER A 60 14.68 -1.27 -1.57
C SER A 60 14.98 -1.59 -0.10
N ALA A 61 16.09 -1.04 0.42
CA ALA A 61 16.38 -1.06 1.86
C ALA A 61 15.33 -0.34 2.73
N SER A 62 14.49 0.51 2.13
CA SER A 62 13.43 1.25 2.79
C SER A 62 12.05 0.57 2.68
N SER A 63 11.93 -0.52 1.92
CA SER A 63 10.66 -1.20 1.64
C SER A 63 9.89 -1.59 2.90
N THR A 64 10.55 -2.20 3.88
CA THR A 64 9.93 -2.54 5.17
C THR A 64 9.36 -1.31 5.89
N LYS A 65 10.15 -0.23 5.96
CA LYS A 65 9.72 1.02 6.62
C LYS A 65 8.55 1.68 5.91
N TYR A 66 8.48 1.56 4.58
CA TYR A 66 7.36 2.06 3.79
C TYR A 66 6.07 1.31 4.16
N PHE A 67 6.09 -0.02 4.21
CA PHE A 67 4.89 -0.80 4.57
C PHE A 67 4.49 -0.64 6.04
N GLU A 68 5.45 -0.48 6.96
CA GLU A 68 5.15 -0.11 8.36
C GLU A 68 4.46 1.27 8.46
N GLN A 69 4.90 2.23 7.64
CA GLN A 69 4.25 3.54 7.57
C GLN A 69 2.80 3.41 7.06
N GLU A 70 2.57 2.58 6.04
CA GLU A 70 1.23 2.40 5.46
C GLU A 70 0.28 1.67 6.41
N ALA A 71 0.78 0.65 7.13
CA ALA A 71 0.03 -0.01 8.19
C ALA A 71 -0.43 1.00 9.27
N ARG A 72 0.47 1.89 9.72
CA ARG A 72 0.12 2.95 10.69
C ARG A 72 -0.89 3.96 10.14
N ARG A 73 -0.84 4.26 8.85
CA ARG A 73 -1.84 5.13 8.19
C ARG A 73 -3.20 4.47 8.15
N ALA A 74 -3.25 3.19 7.80
CA ALA A 74 -4.49 2.41 7.81
C ALA A 74 -5.09 2.33 9.23
N GLU A 75 -4.26 2.09 10.26
CA GLU A 75 -4.69 2.11 11.66
C GLU A 75 -5.23 3.49 12.09
N ALA A 76 -4.59 4.58 11.68
CA ALA A 76 -5.04 5.93 12.00
C ALA A 76 -6.38 6.32 11.32
N LEU A 77 -6.72 5.65 10.23
CA LEU A 77 -7.99 5.82 9.51
C LEU A 77 -9.10 4.89 10.03
N ALA A 78 -8.76 3.91 10.88
CA ALA A 78 -9.76 3.07 11.51
C ALA A 78 -10.65 3.93 12.44
N PRO A 79 -11.99 3.78 12.39
CA PRO A 79 -12.86 4.46 13.33
C PRO A 79 -12.47 4.06 14.77
N PRO A 80 -12.51 4.97 15.74
CA PRO A 80 -12.26 4.62 17.13
C PRO A 80 -13.21 3.49 17.50
N THR A 81 -12.67 2.33 17.88
CA THR A 81 -13.47 1.25 18.44
C THR A 81 -14.02 1.76 19.76
N ASP A 82 -15.33 2.02 19.79
CA ASP A 82 -16.08 2.34 20.99
C ASP A 82 -16.03 1.12 21.92
N SER A 83 -15.00 1.06 22.77
CA SER A 83 -14.79 -0.01 23.74
C SER A 83 -14.26 0.52 25.08
N GLU A 84 -14.50 1.81 25.37
CA GLU A 84 -14.25 2.43 26.67
C GLU A 84 -15.50 3.07 27.30
N GLN A 85 -16.69 2.49 27.06
CA GLN A 85 -17.89 2.80 27.87
C GLN A 85 -18.50 1.55 28.51
N ARG A 86 -17.72 0.74 29.24
CA ARG A 86 -18.29 -0.18 30.25
C ARG A 86 -17.34 -0.44 31.40
N SER A 87 -17.35 0.47 32.38
CA SER A 87 -17.17 0.28 33.83
C SER A 87 -17.08 1.69 34.42
N THR A 88 -17.99 2.18 35.26
CA THR A 88 -18.30 1.64 36.59
C THR A 88 -19.72 1.98 37.04
N HIS A 89 -20.40 0.95 37.55
CA HIS A 89 -21.52 1.03 38.47
C HIS A 89 -21.05 1.65 39.80
N GLY A 90 -21.83 2.55 40.40
CA GLY A 90 -21.55 3.10 41.73
C GLY A 90 -22.61 4.09 42.19
N LEU A 91 -23.77 3.57 42.59
CA LEU A 91 -24.72 4.23 43.49
C LEU A 91 -24.83 3.39 44.76
#